data_AF-A0A971BLC6-F1
#
_entry.id   AF-A0A971BLC6-F1
#
_cell.length_a   1.000
_cell.length_b   1.000
_cell.length_c   1.000
_cell.angle_alpha   90.00
_cell.angle_beta   90.00
_cell.angle_gamma   90.00
#
_symmetry.space_group_name_H-M   'P 1'
#
loop_
_entity.id
_entity.type
_entity.pdbx_description
1 polymer ?
#
loop_
_entity_poly.entity_id
_entity_poly.type
_entity_poly.pdbx_seq_one_letter_code
_entity_poly.pdbx_strand_id
1 'polypeptide(L)'
;MITVPQLKYERYTLERAGKAFEVFKKEYESAESADGVIQARENLIKEIKSFSTSSSLANMRFTLDSRDEFYKGEREYYDEIGPLVMNYMSEYGKMMLESKFRKELERKMNPVLFKMWEVA
;
A
#
# COMPACT_ATOMS: atom_id res chain seq x y z
N MET A 1 4.22 -21.95 15.81
CA MET A 1 3.06 -21.22 15.24
C MET A 1 2.95 -19.91 16.01
N ILE A 2 2.95 -18.76 15.33
CA ILE A 2 2.75 -17.46 16.00
C ILE A 2 1.24 -17.29 16.23
N THR A 3 0.85 -16.86 17.43
CA THR A 3 -0.55 -16.57 17.76
C THR A 3 -0.87 -15.09 17.59
N VAL A 4 -2.16 -14.74 17.46
CA VAL A 4 -2.61 -13.34 17.27
C VAL A 4 -2.04 -12.35 18.31
N PRO A 5 -1.98 -12.69 19.63
CA PRO A 5 -1.36 -11.80 20.62
C PRO A 5 0.15 -11.56 20.43
N GLN A 6 0.85 -12.50 19.79
CA GLN A 6 2.31 -12.44 19.59
C GLN A 6 2.71 -11.64 18.34
N LEU A 7 1.75 -11.21 17.51
CA LEU A 7 2.04 -10.36 16.36
C LEU A 7 2.59 -9.01 16.85
N LYS A 8 3.83 -8.67 16.50
CA LYS A 8 4.42 -7.40 16.91
C LYS A 8 3.70 -6.24 16.20
N TYR A 9 3.28 -5.26 16.96
CA TYR A 9 2.76 -4.01 16.39
C TYR A 9 3.88 -2.99 16.29
N GLU A 10 3.99 -2.37 15.13
CA GLU A 10 4.83 -1.21 14.88
C GLU A 10 4.01 -0.23 14.05
N ARG A 11 4.02 1.05 14.42
CA ARG A 11 3.27 2.06 13.67
C ARG A 11 3.91 2.26 12.29
N TYR A 12 3.08 2.21 11.25
CA TYR A 12 3.50 2.58 9.90
C TYR A 12 3.29 4.08 9.68
N THR A 13 4.34 4.81 9.28
CA THR A 13 4.28 6.28 9.17
C THR A 13 3.84 6.75 7.78
N LEU A 14 3.16 7.90 7.71
CA LEU A 14 2.90 8.57 6.43
C LEU A 14 4.20 8.88 5.68
N GLU A 15 5.25 9.31 6.40
CA GLU A 15 6.59 9.52 5.83
C GLU A 15 7.13 8.27 5.14
N ARG A 16 6.96 7.09 5.76
CA ARG A 16 7.36 5.81 5.17
C ARG A 16 6.54 5.49 3.92
N ALA A 17 5.24 5.77 3.91
CA ALA A 17 4.40 5.63 2.70
C ALA A 17 4.91 6.54 1.57
N GLY A 18 5.19 7.81 1.87
CA GLY A 18 5.72 8.77 0.91
C GLY A 18 7.05 8.30 0.31
N LYS A 19 8.01 7.88 1.16
CA LYS A 19 9.30 7.34 0.69
C LYS A 19 9.14 6.10 -0.17
N ALA A 20 8.28 5.16 0.22
CA ALA A 20 8.01 3.96 -0.57
C ALA A 20 7.48 4.32 -1.97
N PHE A 21 6.59 5.32 -2.03
CA PHE A 21 6.05 5.77 -3.29
C PHE A 21 7.05 6.56 -4.15
N GLU A 22 7.91 7.38 -3.54
CA GLU A 22 9.02 8.04 -4.24
C GLU A 22 10.02 7.04 -4.85
N VAL A 23 10.34 5.96 -4.11
CA VAL A 23 11.17 4.87 -4.64
C VAL A 23 10.48 4.21 -5.83
N PHE A 24 9.18 3.89 -5.70
CA PHE A 24 8.41 3.35 -6.81
C PHE A 24 8.44 4.23 -8.06
N LYS A 25 8.23 5.56 -7.93
CA LYS A 25 8.28 6.47 -9.09
C LYS A 25 9.62 6.41 -9.80
N LYS A 26 10.72 6.47 -9.04
CA LYS A 26 12.08 6.40 -9.61
C LYS A 26 12.32 5.07 -10.33
N GLU A 27 11.96 3.96 -9.70
CA GLU A 27 12.12 2.63 -10.30
C GLU A 27 11.25 2.49 -11.57
N TYR A 28 10.00 2.95 -11.51
CA TYR A 28 9.07 2.98 -12.65
C TYR A 28 9.59 3.80 -13.83
N GLU A 29 10.09 5.02 -13.58
CA GLU A 29 10.61 5.93 -14.61
C GLU A 29 11.87 5.36 -15.28
N SER A 30 12.71 4.68 -14.50
CA SER A 30 13.91 4.00 -14.99
C SER A 30 13.64 2.66 -15.68
N ALA A 31 12.40 2.15 -15.63
CA ALA A 31 12.09 0.83 -16.16
C ALA A 31 12.18 0.78 -17.69
N GLU A 32 13.01 -0.14 -18.18
CA GLU A 32 13.19 -0.42 -19.60
C GLU A 32 12.29 -1.55 -20.12
N SER A 33 11.54 -2.20 -19.22
CA SER A 33 10.62 -3.30 -19.55
C SER A 33 9.40 -3.35 -18.63
N ALA A 34 8.38 -4.11 -19.05
CA ALA A 34 7.24 -4.43 -18.21
C ALA A 34 7.65 -5.15 -16.91
N ASP A 35 8.69 -5.99 -16.97
CA ASP A 35 9.20 -6.70 -15.78
C ASP A 35 9.86 -5.74 -14.79
N GLY A 36 10.56 -4.70 -15.27
CA GLY A 36 11.08 -3.64 -14.42
C GLY A 36 9.96 -2.89 -13.66
N VAL A 37 8.86 -2.58 -14.36
CA VAL A 37 7.68 -1.97 -13.74
C VAL A 37 7.02 -2.91 -12.73
N ILE A 38 6.93 -4.21 -13.03
CA ILE A 38 6.40 -5.21 -12.09
C ILE A 38 7.28 -5.30 -10.85
N GLN A 39 8.61 -5.27 -10.99
CA GLN A 39 9.51 -5.29 -9.84
C GLN A 39 9.34 -4.05 -8.96
N ALA A 40 9.25 -2.86 -9.56
CA ALA A 40 8.98 -1.62 -8.84
C ALA A 40 7.66 -1.70 -8.06
N ARG A 41 6.62 -2.24 -8.71
CA ARG A 41 5.32 -2.49 -8.10
C ARG A 41 5.44 -3.44 -6.90
N GLU A 42 6.17 -4.54 -7.01
CA GLU A 42 6.32 -5.50 -5.91
C GLU A 42 6.92 -4.85 -4.66
N ASN A 43 7.91 -3.97 -4.83
CA ASN A 43 8.50 -3.18 -3.76
C ASN A 43 7.45 -2.28 -3.09
N LEU A 44 6.68 -1.53 -3.89
CA LEU A 44 5.60 -0.68 -3.36
C LEU A 44 4.54 -1.51 -2.61
N ILE A 45 4.07 -2.61 -3.21
CA ILE A 45 3.02 -3.45 -2.61
C ILE A 45 3.48 -4.08 -1.30
N LYS A 46 4.78 -4.41 -1.14
CA LYS A 46 5.33 -4.89 0.13
C LYS A 46 5.20 -3.84 1.25
N GLU A 47 5.44 -2.58 0.92
CA GLU A 47 5.31 -1.47 1.87
C GLU A 47 3.83 -1.19 2.20
N ILE A 48 2.94 -1.19 1.21
CA ILE A 48 1.50 -1.02 1.41
C ILE A 48 0.89 -2.17 2.23
N LYS A 49 1.39 -3.41 2.05
CA LYS A 49 1.03 -4.53 2.93
C LYS A 49 1.45 -4.29 4.38
N SER A 50 2.60 -3.66 4.62
CA SER A 50 3.06 -3.33 5.97
C SER A 50 2.17 -2.25 6.61
N PHE A 51 1.75 -1.24 5.84
CA PHE A 51 0.74 -0.28 6.26
C PHE A 51 -0.57 -0.96 6.65
N SER A 52 -1.13 -1.79 5.76
CA SER A 52 -2.39 -2.52 5.99
C SER A 52 -2.30 -3.47 7.20
N THR A 53 -1.16 -4.14 7.38
CA THR A 53 -0.91 -5.00 8.54
C THR A 53 -0.97 -4.20 9.84
N SER A 54 -0.29 -3.06 9.87
CA SER A 54 -0.21 -2.22 11.08
C SER A 54 -1.57 -1.62 11.41
N SER A 55 -2.27 -1.06 10.42
CA SER A 55 -3.64 -0.55 10.58
C SER A 55 -4.62 -1.64 11.07
N SER A 56 -4.54 -2.84 10.51
CA SER A 56 -5.39 -3.97 10.93
C SER A 56 -5.12 -4.39 12.37
N LEU A 57 -3.84 -4.44 12.79
CA LEU A 57 -3.47 -4.76 14.18
C LEU A 57 -3.95 -3.69 15.15
N ALA A 58 -3.81 -2.42 14.81
CA ALA A 58 -4.31 -1.30 15.62
C ALA A 58 -5.83 -1.39 15.79
N ASN A 59 -6.57 -1.55 14.69
CA ASN A 59 -8.02 -1.69 14.72
C ASN A 59 -8.46 -2.92 15.54
N MET A 60 -7.86 -4.09 15.31
CA MET A 60 -8.19 -5.31 16.04
C MET A 60 -8.01 -5.14 17.55
N ARG A 61 -6.90 -4.53 17.99
CA ARG A 61 -6.62 -4.33 19.42
C ARG A 61 -7.51 -3.26 20.05
N PHE A 62 -7.83 -2.21 19.31
CA PHE A 62 -8.85 -1.24 19.72
C PHE A 62 -10.22 -1.92 19.88
N THR A 63 -10.64 -2.78 18.95
CA THR A 63 -11.94 -3.46 19.06
C THR A 63 -11.98 -4.51 20.17
N LEU A 64 -10.81 -4.99 20.63
CA LEU A 64 -10.70 -5.91 21.76
C LEU A 64 -10.90 -5.19 23.10
N ASP A 65 -10.30 -4.01 23.28
CA ASP A 65 -10.58 -3.12 24.41
C ASP A 65 -10.60 -1.66 23.95
N SER A 66 -11.80 -1.10 23.80
CA SER A 66 -12.00 0.27 23.30
C SER A 66 -11.63 1.36 24.32
N ARG A 67 -11.27 0.97 25.54
CA ARG A 67 -10.78 1.88 26.60
C ARG A 67 -9.25 1.98 26.60
N ASP A 68 -8.56 1.16 25.80
CA ASP A 68 -7.12 1.28 25.60
C ASP A 68 -6.81 2.55 24.78
N GLU A 69 -6.41 3.62 25.48
CA GLU A 69 -6.12 4.91 24.86
C GLU A 69 -4.96 4.83 23.85
N PHE A 70 -4.04 3.87 23.98
CA PHE A 70 -2.98 3.69 22.98
C PHE A 70 -3.59 3.24 21.64
N TYR A 71 -4.36 2.15 21.62
CA TYR A 71 -4.93 1.65 20.36
C TYR A 71 -6.06 2.52 19.82
N LYS A 72 -6.75 3.29 20.67
CA LYS A 72 -7.65 4.35 20.22
C LYS A 72 -6.88 5.42 19.43
N GLY A 73 -5.75 5.90 19.95
CA GLY A 73 -4.88 6.85 19.25
C GLY A 73 -4.26 6.26 17.97
N GLU A 74 -3.88 4.98 17.95
CA GLU A 74 -3.43 4.32 16.73
C GLU A 74 -4.53 4.23 15.66
N ARG A 75 -5.77 3.90 16.06
CA ARG A 75 -6.91 3.86 15.13
C ARG A 75 -7.17 5.26 14.54
N GLU A 76 -7.26 6.28 15.39
CA GLU A 76 -7.48 7.67 14.96
C GLU A 76 -6.37 8.15 14.01
N TYR A 77 -5.11 7.78 14.30
CA TYR A 77 -4.00 8.04 13.41
C TYR A 77 -4.16 7.38 12.02
N TYR A 78 -4.57 6.10 11.95
CA TYR A 78 -4.79 5.44 10.66
C TYR A 78 -6.03 5.95 9.92
N ASP A 79 -7.06 6.40 10.63
CA ASP A 79 -8.21 7.08 10.03
C ASP A 79 -7.79 8.39 9.36
N GLU A 80 -6.87 9.14 9.98
CA GLU A 80 -6.32 10.39 9.43
C GLU A 80 -5.40 10.15 8.22
N ILE A 81 -4.43 9.23 8.33
CA ILE A 81 -3.44 9.05 7.26
C ILE A 81 -3.91 8.12 6.14
N GLY A 82 -4.94 7.30 6.37
CA GLY A 82 -5.47 6.34 5.39
C GLY A 82 -5.82 6.98 4.04
N PRO A 83 -6.62 8.06 4.01
CA PRO A 83 -6.91 8.80 2.78
C PRO A 83 -5.67 9.33 2.06
N LEU A 84 -4.65 9.78 2.82
CA LEU A 84 -3.40 10.28 2.26
C LEU A 84 -2.59 9.16 1.59
N VAL A 85 -2.57 7.96 2.19
CA VAL A 85 -1.96 6.77 1.57
C VAL A 85 -2.75 6.33 0.33
N MET A 86 -4.08 6.44 0.35
CA MET A 86 -4.91 6.12 -0.83
C MET A 86 -4.61 7.03 -2.03
N ASN A 87 -4.27 8.31 -1.81
CA ASN A 87 -3.86 9.19 -2.90
C ASN A 87 -2.63 8.65 -3.66
N TYR A 88 -1.65 8.07 -2.96
CA TYR A 88 -0.51 7.41 -3.61
C TYR A 88 -0.95 6.19 -4.43
N MET A 89 -1.92 5.43 -3.95
CA MET A 89 -2.44 4.27 -4.67
C MET A 89 -3.27 4.66 -5.90
N SER A 90 -4.01 5.77 -5.83
CA SER A 90 -4.70 6.35 -6.99
C SER A 90 -3.69 6.84 -8.04
N GLU A 91 -2.62 7.52 -7.62
CA GLU A 91 -1.56 7.95 -8.54
C GLU A 91 -0.82 6.75 -9.14
N TYR A 92 -0.48 5.74 -8.35
CA TYR A 92 0.04 4.46 -8.84
C TYR A 92 -0.86 3.85 -9.93
N GLY A 93 -2.18 3.80 -9.70
CA GLY A 93 -3.13 3.28 -10.70
C GLY A 93 -3.08 4.04 -12.02
N LYS A 94 -3.03 5.38 -11.96
CA LYS A 94 -2.87 6.25 -13.14
C LYS A 94 -1.56 5.96 -13.88
N MET A 95 -0.44 5.87 -13.15
CA MET A 95 0.86 5.53 -13.74
C MET A 95 0.85 4.16 -14.44
N MET A 96 0.13 3.17 -13.91
CA MET A 96 -0.01 1.87 -14.57
C MET A 96 -0.84 1.96 -15.86
N LEU A 97 -1.92 2.77 -15.87
CA LEU A 97 -2.75 3.01 -17.04
C LEU A 97 -2.06 3.83 -18.14
N GLU A 98 -1.13 4.70 -17.76
CA GLU A 98 -0.34 5.55 -18.68
C GLU A 98 0.97 4.90 -19.11
N SER A 99 1.29 3.70 -18.60
CA SER A 99 2.56 3.03 -18.90
C SER A 99 2.71 2.72 -20.38
N LYS A 100 3.90 3.02 -20.92
CA LYS A 100 4.32 2.58 -22.26
C LYS A 100 4.28 1.05 -22.42
N PHE A 101 4.33 0.32 -21.30
CA PHE A 101 4.25 -1.15 -21.26
C PHE A 101 2.84 -1.69 -20.97
N ARG A 102 1.79 -0.85 -20.95
CA ARG A 102 0.44 -1.22 -20.51
C ARG A 102 -0.07 -2.55 -21.05
N LYS A 103 0.01 -2.79 -22.36
CA LYS A 103 -0.47 -4.05 -22.98
C LYS A 103 0.22 -5.29 -22.42
N GLU A 104 1.51 -5.18 -22.14
CA GLU A 104 2.28 -6.29 -21.59
C GLU A 104 2.00 -6.47 -20.09
N LEU A 105 1.86 -5.37 -19.34
CA LEU A 105 1.48 -5.37 -17.94
C LEU A 105 0.08 -5.99 -17.74
N GLU A 106 -0.90 -5.62 -18.57
CA GLU A 106 -2.26 -6.20 -18.54
C GLU A 106 -2.27 -7.72 -18.77
N ARG A 107 -1.34 -8.24 -19.58
CA ARG A 107 -1.21 -9.67 -19.86
C ARG A 107 -0.49 -10.42 -18.75
N LYS A 108 0.58 -9.83 -18.20
CA LYS A 108 1.40 -10.43 -17.13
C LYS A 108 0.71 -10.35 -15.77
N MET A 109 -0.11 -9.32 -15.58
CA MET A 109 -0.95 -9.13 -14.40
C MET A 109 -2.38 -9.59 -14.68
N ASN A 110 -3.24 -9.57 -13.67
CA ASN A 110 -4.65 -9.86 -13.88
C ASN A 110 -5.34 -8.63 -14.56
N PRO A 111 -5.98 -8.78 -15.74
CA PRO A 111 -6.65 -7.67 -16.44
C PRO A 111 -7.72 -6.97 -15.60
N VAL A 112 -8.29 -7.64 -14.59
CA VAL A 112 -9.26 -7.04 -13.66
C VAL A 112 -8.64 -5.86 -12.90
N LEU A 113 -7.33 -5.89 -12.60
CA LEU A 113 -6.66 -4.79 -11.91
C LEU A 113 -6.70 -3.49 -12.73
N PHE A 114 -6.51 -3.58 -14.04
CA PHE A 114 -6.56 -2.42 -14.92
C PHE A 114 -7.98 -1.87 -15.01
N LYS A 115 -8.98 -2.75 -15.15
CA LYS A 115 -10.40 -2.36 -15.10
C LYS A 115 -10.75 -1.64 -13.79
N MET A 116 -10.19 -2.10 -12.65
CA MET A 116 -10.40 -1.44 -11.36
C MET A 116 -9.80 -0.03 -11.35
N TRP A 117 -8.64 0.20 -11.95
CA TRP A 117 -8.04 1.54 -12.01
C TRP A 117 -8.73 2.49 -12.98
N GLU A 118 -9.37 1.97 -14.04
CA GLU A 118 -10.12 2.80 -15.01
C GLU A 118 -11.38 3.44 -14.41
N VAL A 119 -11.91 2.85 -13.34
CA VAL A 119 -13.14 3.29 -12.67
C VAL A 119 -12.88 3.92 -11.29
N ALA A 120 -11.61 4.02 -10.90
CA ALA A 120 -11.17 4.50 -9.58
C ALA A 120 -10.98 6.02 -9.53
#